data_AF-A0A821VUS4-F1
#
_entry.id   AF-A0A821VUS4-F1
#
_cell.length_a   1.000
_cell.length_b   1.000
_cell.length_c   1.000
_cell.angle_alpha   90.00
_cell.angle_beta   90.00
_cell.angle_gamma   90.00
#
_symmetry.space_group_name_H-M   'P 1'
#
loop_
_entity.id
_entity.type
_entity.pdbx_description
1 polymer ?
#
loop_
_entity_poly.entity_id
_entity_poly.type
_entity_poly.pdbx_seq_one_letter_code
_entity_poly.pdbx_strand_id
1 'polypeptide(L)'
;MNIYFIVFICYTPTLFAARTFHINNQCNQKIWLGIQGQPLIYSGGIEVEARSTKDISVPDGWVAGRIWPRTNCRDVNGKFTCSTGDCGAPANGFRMTCNGIGGQPPATLAEFTLNGWGGSDYYDVSNVDGNSMSMTIRPIPGQYTSVNNPSLGKYNCGGATCIFDPNKCPPELQMDDGTGRKVCASICAAIYNTEQRARFVHLQNIYNNPDTRSLVCCSCEGNHCVSPYDNVTPGGKCYVEQWPRSTQNTRYDQVFKSQCPDAYSWAFDDLASTYQCSKANYEIILCPSDSSGGSGGGGSTIQWNGNNWALSCDFRGNDLSNVKSSGQLCSENCAKTQGCTHYTWTQYNGGTCWMKSGAVSKSDAISTSDSSMVCGVLSDSQQGGGSAIQWNGNNWAMSCDFRGNDLSNVLVTPERCGGMCAQTQGCTHFTWTQYRGGTCWMKSGAASKSDAFSTSDPTMVCGVI
;
A
#
# COMPACT_ATOMS: atom_id res chain seq x y z
N MET A 1 -19.83 72.83 -1.32
CA MET A 1 -19.16 71.83 -0.46
C MET A 1 -19.56 70.47 -1.00
N ASN A 2 -18.71 69.85 -1.83
CA ASN A 2 -18.98 68.54 -2.44
C ASN A 2 -18.47 67.45 -1.50
N ILE A 3 -19.38 66.59 -1.03
CA ILE A 3 -19.08 65.46 -0.16
C ILE A 3 -18.85 64.23 -1.04
N TYR A 4 -17.63 63.69 -1.03
CA TYR A 4 -17.30 62.43 -1.68
C TYR A 4 -17.59 61.27 -0.72
N PHE A 5 -18.50 60.38 -1.09
CA PHE A 5 -18.71 59.10 -0.39
C PHE A 5 -17.64 58.10 -0.84
N ILE A 6 -16.70 57.77 0.06
CA ILE A 6 -15.77 56.67 -0.12
C ILE A 6 -16.49 55.38 0.30
N VAL A 7 -16.78 54.51 -0.68
CA VAL A 7 -17.30 53.16 -0.42
C VAL A 7 -16.12 52.27 -0.03
N PHE A 8 -16.02 51.93 1.25
CA PHE A 8 -15.11 50.88 1.73
C PHE A 8 -15.69 49.51 1.39
N ILE A 9 -15.15 48.85 0.36
CA ILE A 9 -15.43 47.45 0.08
C ILE A 9 -14.69 46.61 1.12
N CYS A 10 -15.42 46.11 2.12
CA CYS A 10 -14.91 45.18 3.11
C CYS A 10 -14.75 43.79 2.45
N TYR A 11 -13.55 43.46 2.00
CA TYR A 11 -13.21 42.10 1.57
C TYR A 11 -13.14 41.20 2.81
N THR A 12 -14.16 40.38 3.01
CA THR A 12 -14.05 39.26 3.96
C THR A 12 -13.19 38.17 3.30
N PRO A 13 -12.06 37.77 3.89
CA PRO A 13 -11.29 36.66 3.35
C PRO A 13 -12.15 35.40 3.47
N THR A 14 -12.55 34.83 2.34
CA THR A 14 -13.11 33.48 2.31
C THR A 14 -12.05 32.53 2.84
N LEU A 15 -12.27 31.98 4.03
CA LEU A 15 -11.51 30.83 4.53
C LEU A 15 -11.77 29.66 3.59
N PHE A 16 -10.84 29.43 2.65
CA PHE A 16 -10.84 28.20 1.87
C PHE A 16 -10.54 27.05 2.84
N ALA A 17 -11.43 26.06 2.89
CA ALA A 17 -11.11 24.80 3.53
C ALA A 17 -9.83 24.24 2.87
N ALA A 18 -8.90 23.76 3.69
CA ALA A 18 -7.60 23.27 3.24
C ALA A 18 -7.36 21.85 3.77
N ARG A 19 -6.57 21.09 3.03
CA ARG A 19 -6.09 19.75 3.39
C ARG A 19 -4.62 19.80 3.74
N THR A 20 -4.25 19.04 4.75
CA THR A 20 -2.87 18.88 5.20
C THR A 20 -2.26 17.63 4.56
N PHE A 21 -1.07 17.80 3.99
CA PHE A 21 -0.29 16.72 3.41
C PHE A 21 1.01 16.61 4.20
N HIS A 22 1.21 15.50 4.90
CA HIS A 22 2.46 15.19 5.59
C HIS A 22 3.45 14.59 4.59
N ILE A 23 4.47 15.35 4.19
CA ILE A 23 5.53 14.83 3.33
C ILE A 23 6.61 14.23 4.21
N ASN A 24 6.63 12.90 4.32
CA ASN A 24 7.57 12.15 5.13
C ASN A 24 8.77 11.70 4.28
N ASN A 25 9.87 12.44 4.36
CA ASN A 25 11.11 12.10 3.68
C ASN A 25 11.91 11.09 4.51
N GLN A 26 11.79 9.80 4.21
CA GLN A 26 12.61 8.75 4.82
C GLN A 26 13.93 8.51 4.09
N CYS A 27 14.26 9.31 3.08
CA CYS A 27 15.54 9.20 2.40
C CYS A 27 16.68 9.75 3.29
N ASN A 28 17.91 9.27 3.07
CA ASN A 28 19.13 9.81 3.70
C ASN A 28 19.60 11.13 3.09
N GLN A 29 18.83 11.70 2.16
CA GLN A 29 19.16 12.93 1.46
C GLN A 29 17.98 13.90 1.48
N LYS A 30 18.31 15.19 1.35
CA LYS A 30 17.31 16.23 1.10
C LYS A 30 16.62 15.96 -0.22
N ILE A 31 15.31 16.21 -0.26
CA ILE A 31 14.48 16.08 -1.47
C ILE A 31 13.88 17.44 -1.80
N TRP A 32 13.89 17.80 -3.09
CA TRP A 32 13.21 18.98 -3.60
C TRP A 32 11.95 18.54 -4.33
N LEU A 33 10.79 18.73 -3.74
CA LEU A 33 9.54 18.43 -4.41
C LEU A 33 9.27 19.40 -5.55
N GLY A 34 8.87 18.87 -6.69
CA GLY A 34 8.12 19.62 -7.70
C GLY A 34 6.62 19.47 -7.45
N ILE A 35 5.86 20.54 -7.70
CA ILE A 35 4.41 20.56 -7.48
C ILE A 35 3.71 21.21 -8.69
N GLN A 36 2.68 20.54 -9.19
CA GLN A 36 1.68 21.09 -10.11
C GLN A 36 0.30 20.97 -9.50
N GLY A 37 -0.64 21.79 -9.96
CA GLY A 37 -2.05 21.72 -9.59
C GLY A 37 -2.77 23.03 -9.81
N GLN A 38 -4.08 23.00 -9.60
CA GLN A 38 -4.96 24.16 -9.72
C GLN A 38 -5.68 24.41 -8.39
N PRO A 39 -5.40 25.53 -7.70
CA PRO A 39 -4.35 26.52 -8.01
C PRO A 39 -2.94 25.97 -7.82
N LEU A 40 -1.95 26.64 -8.41
CA LEU A 40 -0.55 26.35 -8.17
C LEU A 40 -0.16 26.78 -6.75
N ILE A 41 0.33 25.85 -5.95
CA ILE A 41 0.77 26.07 -4.58
C ILE A 41 2.30 26.12 -4.49
N TYR A 42 2.84 26.85 -3.51
CA TYR A 42 4.29 26.96 -3.25
C TYR A 42 5.14 27.34 -4.49
N SER A 43 4.56 28.09 -5.44
CA SER A 43 5.17 28.37 -6.74
C SER A 43 5.65 27.11 -7.49
N GLY A 44 5.09 25.95 -7.15
CA GLY A 44 5.43 24.65 -7.74
C GLY A 44 6.69 23.98 -7.19
N GLY A 45 7.25 24.39 -6.05
CA GLY A 45 8.37 23.65 -5.48
C GLY A 45 8.67 23.94 -4.01
N ILE A 46 9.10 22.92 -3.28
CA ILE A 46 9.44 23.00 -1.87
C ILE A 46 10.51 21.98 -1.50
N GLU A 47 11.42 22.32 -0.59
CA GLU A 47 12.40 21.37 -0.06
C GLU A 47 11.92 20.66 1.21
N VAL A 48 12.38 19.42 1.41
CA VAL A 48 12.14 18.57 2.58
C VAL A 48 13.47 17.96 3.02
N GLU A 49 13.88 18.21 4.26
CA GLU A 49 15.15 17.72 4.79
C GLU A 49 15.18 16.20 4.88
N ALA A 50 16.38 15.61 4.86
CA ALA A 50 16.57 14.17 5.07
C ALA A 50 15.98 13.73 6.41
N ARG A 51 15.34 12.54 6.44
CA ARG A 51 14.78 11.94 7.67
C ARG A 51 13.83 12.88 8.44
N SER A 52 13.07 13.69 7.72
CA SER A 52 12.16 14.68 8.30
C SER A 52 10.77 14.59 7.69
N THR A 53 9.79 15.15 8.39
CA THR A 53 8.44 15.35 7.86
C THR A 53 8.18 16.84 7.68
N LYS A 54 7.56 17.21 6.56
CA LYS A 54 7.14 18.57 6.27
C LYS A 54 5.68 18.63 5.88
N ASP A 55 4.94 19.48 6.56
CA ASP A 55 3.53 19.67 6.29
C ASP A 55 3.35 20.70 5.18
N ILE A 56 2.54 20.35 4.19
CA ILE A 56 2.08 21.28 3.16
C ILE A 56 0.57 21.37 3.19
N SER A 57 0.05 22.55 2.86
CA SER A 57 -1.37 22.84 2.80
C SER A 57 -1.81 22.95 1.35
N VAL A 58 -2.86 22.23 0.97
CA VAL A 58 -3.48 22.31 -0.35
C VAL A 58 -4.96 22.70 -0.22
N PRO A 59 -5.58 23.36 -1.21
CA PRO A 59 -7.01 23.65 -1.16
C PRO A 59 -7.89 22.38 -1.11
N ASP A 60 -9.07 22.47 -0.51
CA ASP A 60 -10.02 21.35 -0.40
C ASP A 60 -10.43 20.72 -1.73
N GLY A 61 -10.55 21.53 -2.79
CA GLY A 61 -10.84 21.09 -4.15
C GLY A 61 -9.64 21.17 -5.08
N TRP A 62 -8.44 20.85 -4.59
CA TRP A 62 -7.23 20.90 -5.40
C TRP A 62 -7.25 19.81 -6.48
N VAL A 63 -7.15 20.22 -7.74
CA VAL A 63 -7.25 19.32 -8.91
C VAL A 63 -6.00 19.39 -9.78
N ALA A 64 -5.81 18.35 -10.60
CA ALA A 64 -4.59 18.16 -11.39
C ALA A 64 -3.32 18.25 -10.53
N GLY A 65 -3.45 17.84 -9.27
CA GLY A 65 -2.38 17.88 -8.28
C GLY A 65 -1.34 16.84 -8.61
N ARG A 66 -0.09 17.23 -8.75
CA ARG A 66 1.04 16.30 -8.92
C ARG A 66 2.17 16.73 -8.01
N ILE A 67 2.73 15.77 -7.28
CA ILE A 67 3.87 15.98 -6.41
C ILE A 67 4.91 14.92 -6.76
N TRP A 68 6.15 15.32 -7.01
CA TRP A 68 7.24 14.38 -7.34
C TRP A 68 8.57 14.77 -6.70
N PRO A 69 9.41 13.80 -6.33
CA PRO A 69 10.72 14.06 -5.74
C PRO A 69 11.75 14.39 -6.82
N ARG A 70 12.54 15.43 -6.57
CA ARG A 70 13.75 15.74 -7.33
C ARG A 70 14.97 15.46 -6.46
N THR A 71 15.96 14.81 -7.04
CA THR A 71 17.16 14.34 -6.33
C THR A 71 18.43 14.91 -6.95
N ASN A 72 19.50 14.91 -6.15
CA ASN A 72 20.82 15.39 -6.54
C ASN A 72 20.78 16.81 -7.16
N CYS A 73 19.96 17.68 -6.56
CA CYS A 73 19.79 19.05 -7.04
C CYS A 73 20.95 19.95 -6.60
N ARG A 74 21.41 20.80 -7.52
CA ARG A 74 22.50 21.75 -7.31
C ARG A 74 22.24 23.05 -8.06
N ASP A 75 22.69 24.14 -7.47
CA ASP A 75 22.81 25.42 -8.17
C ASP A 75 24.16 25.45 -8.89
N VAL A 76 24.12 25.56 -10.22
CA VAL A 76 25.31 25.72 -11.06
C VAL A 76 25.18 27.03 -11.81
N ASN A 77 25.95 28.04 -11.41
CA ASN A 77 25.96 29.38 -12.02
C ASN A 77 24.58 30.06 -12.03
N GLY A 78 23.83 29.98 -10.92
CA GLY A 78 22.50 30.56 -10.78
C GLY A 78 21.39 29.76 -11.47
N LYS A 79 21.68 28.52 -11.89
CA LYS A 79 20.71 27.58 -12.44
C LYS A 79 20.56 26.41 -11.48
N PHE A 80 19.40 26.31 -10.87
CA PHE A 80 19.02 25.16 -10.07
C PHE A 80 18.62 24.01 -11.00
N THR A 81 19.37 22.91 -10.93
CA THR A 81 19.19 21.73 -11.76
C THR A 81 19.26 20.47 -10.90
N CYS A 82 18.43 19.49 -11.22
CA CYS A 82 18.38 18.19 -10.56
C CYS A 82 18.75 17.08 -11.54
N SER A 83 19.21 15.94 -11.02
CA SER A 83 19.50 14.78 -11.88
C SER A 83 18.24 13.97 -12.21
N THR A 84 17.23 13.96 -11.35
CA THR A 84 15.94 13.30 -11.61
C THR A 84 14.78 14.25 -11.34
N GLY A 85 13.72 14.14 -12.14
CA GLY A 85 12.50 14.95 -11.95
C GLY A 85 12.71 16.44 -12.17
N ASP A 86 13.82 16.86 -12.78
CA ASP A 86 14.15 18.27 -12.91
C ASP A 86 13.05 19.05 -13.62
N CYS A 87 12.74 20.24 -13.11
CA CYS A 87 11.78 21.14 -13.74
C CYS A 87 12.44 22.48 -14.09
N GLY A 88 13.76 22.57 -13.98
CA GLY A 88 14.53 23.76 -14.30
C GLY A 88 14.47 24.02 -15.80
N ALA A 89 13.87 25.14 -16.20
CA ALA A 89 13.74 25.50 -17.59
C ALA A 89 13.94 27.01 -17.78
N PRO A 90 14.26 27.47 -19.00
CA PRO A 90 14.29 28.91 -19.28
C PRO A 90 13.00 29.63 -18.84
N ALA A 91 11.85 28.96 -18.98
CA ALA A 91 10.53 29.50 -18.65
C ALA A 91 10.30 29.78 -17.15
N ASN A 92 11.02 29.11 -16.24
CA ASN A 92 10.98 29.42 -14.80
C ASN A 92 12.29 30.03 -14.29
N GLY A 93 13.21 30.38 -15.20
CA GLY A 93 14.52 30.91 -14.87
C GLY A 93 15.45 29.90 -14.20
N PHE A 94 15.26 28.60 -14.45
CA PHE A 94 16.01 27.50 -13.81
C PHE A 94 15.99 27.61 -12.28
N ARG A 95 14.79 27.81 -11.71
CA ARG A 95 14.61 27.96 -10.26
C ARG A 95 14.23 26.64 -9.61
N MET A 96 14.43 26.57 -8.29
CA MET A 96 13.92 25.47 -7.47
C MET A 96 12.39 25.35 -7.57
N THR A 97 11.67 26.46 -7.68
CA THR A 97 10.22 26.46 -7.86
C THR A 97 9.85 26.14 -9.31
N CYS A 98 9.08 25.07 -9.56
CA CYS A 98 8.80 24.62 -10.92
C CYS A 98 7.89 25.56 -11.72
N ASN A 99 7.11 26.42 -11.05
CA ASN A 99 6.20 27.38 -11.67
C ASN A 99 5.24 26.75 -12.71
N GLY A 100 4.69 25.58 -12.37
CA GLY A 100 3.76 24.84 -13.24
C GLY A 100 4.43 23.95 -14.30
N ILE A 101 5.77 23.97 -14.42
CA ILE A 101 6.51 23.06 -15.32
C ILE A 101 6.57 21.66 -14.70
N GLY A 102 6.30 20.64 -15.51
CA GLY A 102 6.39 19.24 -15.08
C GLY A 102 7.82 18.78 -14.90
N GLY A 103 8.02 17.73 -14.10
CA GLY A 103 9.34 17.12 -13.92
C GLY A 103 9.78 16.37 -15.18
N GLN A 104 11.05 16.47 -15.52
CA GLN A 104 11.66 15.65 -16.57
C GLN A 104 11.72 14.18 -16.11
N PRO A 105 11.17 13.25 -16.90
CA PRO A 105 11.27 11.81 -16.64
C PRO A 105 12.72 11.29 -16.58
N PRO A 106 13.04 10.28 -15.76
CA PRO A 106 12.12 9.53 -14.90
C PRO A 106 11.67 10.32 -13.67
N ALA A 107 10.36 10.26 -13.38
CA ALA A 107 9.76 10.89 -12.21
C ALA A 107 8.58 10.06 -11.70
N THR A 108 8.71 9.50 -10.49
CA THR A 108 7.56 8.91 -9.78
C THR A 108 6.63 10.03 -9.32
N LEU A 109 5.34 9.94 -9.63
CA LEU A 109 4.36 10.97 -9.28
C LEU A 109 3.42 10.47 -8.17
N ALA A 110 3.06 11.38 -7.26
CA ALA A 110 1.82 11.28 -6.50
C ALA A 110 0.79 12.22 -7.15
N GLU A 111 -0.32 11.66 -7.62
CA GLU A 111 -1.36 12.40 -8.33
C GLU A 111 -2.62 12.52 -7.45
N PHE A 112 -3.30 13.68 -7.54
CA PHE A 112 -4.48 13.99 -6.73
C PHE A 112 -5.52 14.78 -7.53
N THR A 113 -6.78 14.42 -7.33
CA THR A 113 -7.97 15.23 -7.62
C THR A 113 -8.86 15.21 -6.38
N LEU A 114 -8.80 16.26 -5.57
CA LEU A 114 -9.55 16.36 -4.32
C LEU A 114 -10.95 16.92 -4.58
N ASN A 115 -11.93 16.44 -3.83
CA ASN A 115 -13.33 16.84 -3.96
C ASN A 115 -13.82 16.81 -5.43
N GLY A 116 -13.45 15.75 -6.14
CA GLY A 116 -13.80 15.52 -7.54
C GLY A 116 -15.23 15.03 -7.71
N TRP A 117 -15.45 14.12 -8.67
CA TRP A 117 -16.79 13.59 -8.94
C TRP A 117 -17.42 12.97 -7.68
N GLY A 118 -18.67 13.36 -7.40
CA GLY A 118 -19.38 12.90 -6.20
C GLY A 118 -18.78 13.36 -4.86
N GLY A 119 -17.89 14.37 -4.87
CA GLY A 119 -17.19 14.85 -3.67
C GLY A 119 -16.13 13.88 -3.13
N SER A 120 -15.66 12.98 -3.98
CA SER A 120 -14.59 12.03 -3.65
C SER A 120 -13.23 12.59 -4.05
N ASP A 121 -12.24 12.33 -3.21
CA ASP A 121 -10.84 12.49 -3.55
C ASP A 121 -10.39 11.29 -4.37
N TYR A 122 -9.62 11.53 -5.43
CA TYR A 122 -8.96 10.52 -6.24
C TYR A 122 -7.45 10.71 -6.11
N TYR A 123 -6.73 9.63 -5.88
CA TYR A 123 -5.27 9.67 -5.76
C TYR A 123 -4.63 8.37 -6.21
N ASP A 124 -3.38 8.48 -6.66
CA ASP A 124 -2.60 7.35 -7.14
C ASP A 124 -1.11 7.67 -7.12
N VAL A 125 -0.31 6.60 -7.05
CA VAL A 125 1.12 6.67 -7.38
C VAL A 125 1.27 6.27 -8.84
N SER A 126 2.06 7.02 -9.59
CA SER A 126 2.15 6.88 -11.04
C SER A 126 3.60 6.78 -11.50
N ASN A 127 3.87 5.75 -12.29
CA ASN A 127 5.13 5.50 -13.00
C ASN A 127 4.98 5.72 -14.51
N VAL A 128 3.92 6.43 -14.95
CA VAL A 128 3.71 6.80 -16.35
C VAL A 128 4.94 7.55 -16.89
N ASP A 129 5.50 8.42 -16.06
CA ASP A 129 6.73 9.18 -16.32
C ASP A 129 7.98 8.45 -15.79
N GLY A 130 7.90 7.14 -15.54
CA GLY A 130 8.98 6.32 -14.96
C GLY A 130 9.02 6.35 -13.43
N ASN A 131 9.98 5.61 -12.86
CA ASN A 131 10.23 5.56 -11.42
C ASN A 131 11.62 6.11 -11.08
N SER A 132 11.65 7.23 -10.37
CA SER A 132 12.88 7.83 -9.84
C SER A 132 13.11 7.51 -8.37
N MET A 133 12.06 7.16 -7.64
CA MET A 133 12.06 6.90 -6.21
C MET A 133 10.83 6.10 -5.80
N SER A 134 10.97 5.22 -4.80
CA SER A 134 9.83 4.53 -4.19
C SER A 134 8.98 5.51 -3.37
N MET A 135 7.65 5.35 -3.43
CA MET A 135 6.70 6.30 -2.86
C MET A 135 5.45 5.60 -2.34
N THR A 136 4.90 6.11 -1.25
CA THR A 136 3.57 5.75 -0.74
C THR A 136 2.71 6.99 -0.54
N ILE A 137 1.43 6.89 -0.90
CA ILE A 137 0.37 7.81 -0.47
C ILE A 137 -0.56 7.04 0.45
N ARG A 138 -0.91 7.60 1.60
CA ARG A 138 -1.97 7.06 2.46
C ARG A 138 -2.82 8.16 3.08
N PRO A 139 -4.15 7.97 3.18
CA PRO A 139 -4.99 8.82 4.01
C PRO A 139 -4.55 8.75 5.49
N ILE A 140 -4.58 9.88 6.19
CA ILE A 140 -4.24 9.94 7.61
C ILE A 140 -5.40 9.37 8.44
N PRO A 141 -5.18 8.34 9.28
CA PRO A 141 -6.24 7.70 10.06
C PRO A 141 -7.06 8.69 10.89
N GLY A 142 -8.38 8.46 10.95
CA GLY A 142 -9.31 9.25 11.75
C GLY A 142 -9.69 10.61 11.16
N GLN A 143 -9.19 10.95 9.96
CA GLN A 143 -9.45 12.24 9.30
C GLN A 143 -10.17 12.11 7.95
N TYR A 144 -10.76 10.96 7.65
CA TYR A 144 -11.43 10.70 6.37
C TYR A 144 -12.69 9.85 6.51
N THR A 145 -13.51 9.90 5.46
CA THR A 145 -14.69 9.04 5.31
C THR A 145 -14.50 8.14 4.08
N SER A 146 -14.80 6.86 4.23
CA SER A 146 -14.85 5.93 3.10
C SER A 146 -15.95 6.31 2.12
N VAL A 147 -15.68 6.15 0.83
CA VAL A 147 -16.65 6.40 -0.23
C VAL A 147 -17.68 5.28 -0.23
N ASN A 148 -18.96 5.59 -0.46
CA ASN A 148 -20.03 4.60 -0.58
C ASN A 148 -19.98 3.90 -1.95
N ASN A 149 -18.92 3.13 -2.19
CA ASN A 149 -18.71 2.33 -3.39
C ASN A 149 -18.10 0.98 -2.98
N PRO A 150 -18.91 -0.10 -2.90
CA PRO A 150 -18.46 -1.42 -2.46
C PRO A 150 -17.39 -2.03 -3.37
N SER A 151 -17.37 -1.64 -4.65
CA SER A 151 -16.46 -2.19 -5.65
C SER A 151 -15.01 -1.74 -5.46
N LEU A 152 -14.76 -0.74 -4.62
CA LEU A 152 -13.42 -0.22 -4.38
C LEU A 152 -12.56 -1.14 -3.51
N GLY A 153 -13.14 -1.92 -2.60
CA GLY A 153 -12.34 -2.78 -1.70
C GLY A 153 -11.15 -2.06 -1.07
N LYS A 154 -9.92 -2.55 -1.32
CA LYS A 154 -8.67 -1.95 -0.83
C LYS A 154 -8.38 -0.53 -1.34
N TYR A 155 -9.04 -0.10 -2.42
CA TYR A 155 -8.90 1.23 -3.02
C TYR A 155 -9.75 2.29 -2.29
N ASN A 156 -10.63 1.88 -1.38
CA ASN A 156 -11.45 2.78 -0.58
C ASN A 156 -10.65 3.28 0.64
N CYS A 157 -10.07 4.47 0.51
CA CYS A 157 -9.20 5.08 1.51
C CYS A 157 -7.99 4.19 1.89
N GLY A 158 -7.47 3.42 0.93
CA GLY A 158 -6.29 2.58 1.12
C GLY A 158 -4.96 3.32 0.89
N GLY A 159 -3.85 2.62 1.06
CA GLY A 159 -2.53 3.14 0.72
C GLY A 159 -2.13 2.77 -0.70
N ALA A 160 -1.80 3.76 -1.54
CA ALA A 160 -1.17 3.55 -2.84
C ALA A 160 0.35 3.48 -2.64
N THR A 161 0.99 2.36 -2.97
CA THR A 161 2.44 2.17 -2.71
C THR A 161 3.15 1.59 -3.91
N CYS A 162 4.31 2.17 -4.23
CA CYS A 162 5.25 1.62 -5.18
C CYS A 162 6.64 1.50 -4.54
N ILE A 163 7.04 0.26 -4.25
CA ILE A 163 8.42 -0.10 -3.90
C ILE A 163 9.06 -0.70 -5.14
N PHE A 164 9.94 0.06 -5.77
CA PHE A 164 10.54 -0.31 -7.05
C PHE A 164 12.02 -0.66 -6.88
N ASP A 165 12.43 -1.83 -7.38
CA ASP A 165 13.84 -2.21 -7.46
C ASP A 165 14.40 -1.78 -8.83
N PRO A 166 15.25 -0.74 -8.90
CA PRO A 166 15.77 -0.25 -10.17
C PRO A 166 16.69 -1.26 -10.88
N ASN A 167 17.14 -2.33 -10.21
CA ASN A 167 17.92 -3.39 -10.84
C ASN A 167 17.07 -4.31 -11.73
N LYS A 168 15.75 -4.34 -11.52
CA LYS A 168 14.80 -5.06 -12.39
C LYS A 168 14.37 -4.23 -13.61
N CYS A 169 14.85 -2.99 -13.72
CA CYS A 169 14.66 -2.16 -14.89
C CYS A 169 15.50 -2.69 -16.07
N PRO A 170 14.91 -2.90 -17.26
CA PRO A 170 15.66 -3.27 -18.45
C PRO A 170 16.77 -2.25 -18.77
N PRO A 171 17.93 -2.68 -19.31
CA PRO A 171 19.08 -1.80 -19.55
C PRO A 171 18.75 -0.53 -20.35
N GLU A 172 17.87 -0.64 -21.36
CA GLU A 172 17.45 0.47 -22.21
C GLU A 172 16.54 1.50 -21.51
N LEU A 173 15.94 1.12 -20.37
CA LEU A 173 15.14 2.03 -19.54
C LEU A 173 15.93 2.54 -18.32
N GLN A 174 17.03 1.87 -17.97
CA GLN A 174 17.82 2.18 -16.77
C GLN A 174 18.68 3.43 -16.98
N MET A 175 18.51 4.41 -16.09
CA MET A 175 19.28 5.65 -16.04
C MET A 175 19.92 5.81 -14.66
N ASP A 176 20.76 6.83 -14.48
CA ASP A 176 21.44 7.14 -13.21
C ASP A 176 20.95 8.48 -12.66
N ASP A 177 20.83 8.60 -11.34
CA ASP A 177 20.47 9.85 -10.67
C ASP A 177 21.67 10.81 -10.44
N GLY A 178 22.79 10.57 -11.12
CA GLY A 178 24.03 11.31 -10.99
C GLY A 178 24.84 10.98 -9.74
N THR A 179 24.40 10.03 -8.90
CA THR A 179 25.14 9.55 -7.71
C THR A 179 25.60 8.09 -7.85
N GLY A 180 25.31 7.43 -8.97
CA GLY A 180 25.50 5.99 -9.11
C GLY A 180 24.25 5.17 -8.77
N ARG A 181 23.17 5.80 -8.27
CA ARG A 181 21.91 5.12 -7.98
C ARG A 181 21.07 5.07 -9.26
N LYS A 182 20.67 3.85 -9.59
CA LYS A 182 19.84 3.56 -10.76
C LYS A 182 18.41 4.03 -10.57
N VAL A 183 17.81 4.52 -11.64
CA VAL A 183 16.40 4.87 -11.79
C VAL A 183 15.87 4.27 -13.09
N CYS A 184 14.55 4.26 -13.29
CA CYS A 184 13.94 3.58 -14.43
C CYS A 184 12.99 4.50 -15.20
N ALA A 185 13.32 4.80 -16.44
CA ALA A 185 12.44 5.53 -17.34
C ALA A 185 11.27 4.66 -17.82
N SER A 186 10.12 5.28 -18.07
CA SER A 186 9.10 4.64 -18.90
C SER A 186 9.60 4.52 -20.34
N ILE A 187 8.97 3.66 -21.14
CA ILE A 187 9.36 3.54 -22.56
C ILE A 187 9.18 4.87 -23.31
N CYS A 188 8.12 5.63 -23.02
CA CYS A 188 7.91 6.95 -23.60
C CYS A 188 9.05 7.90 -23.23
N ALA A 189 9.44 7.96 -21.96
CA ALA A 189 10.58 8.76 -21.51
C ALA A 189 11.90 8.33 -22.18
N ALA A 190 12.16 7.03 -22.28
CA ALA A 190 13.40 6.51 -22.83
C ALA A 190 13.60 6.84 -24.32
N ILE A 191 12.53 6.81 -25.13
CA ILE A 191 12.64 7.16 -26.55
C ILE A 191 12.88 8.65 -26.79
N TYR A 192 12.46 9.53 -25.87
CA TYR A 192 12.78 10.97 -25.96
C TYR A 192 14.15 11.32 -25.35
N ASN A 193 14.79 10.39 -24.65
CA ASN A 193 16.14 10.58 -24.13
C ASN A 193 17.20 10.28 -25.21
N THR A 194 17.94 11.31 -25.64
CA THR A 194 18.96 11.20 -26.69
C THR A 194 20.12 10.28 -26.31
N GLU A 195 20.54 10.25 -25.05
CA GLU A 195 21.64 9.40 -24.59
C GLU A 195 21.23 7.91 -24.64
N GLN A 196 20.03 7.57 -24.18
CA GLN A 196 19.53 6.20 -24.28
C GLN A 196 19.38 5.76 -25.72
N ARG A 197 18.85 6.62 -26.61
CA ARG A 197 18.77 6.29 -28.04
C ARG A 197 20.12 6.10 -28.71
N ALA A 198 21.13 6.87 -28.32
CA ALA A 198 22.49 6.70 -28.81
C ALA A 198 23.11 5.34 -28.39
N ARG A 199 22.71 4.83 -27.21
CA ARG A 199 23.18 3.54 -26.67
C ARG A 199 22.39 2.35 -27.19
N PHE A 200 21.09 2.52 -27.44
CA PHE A 200 20.17 1.44 -27.79
C PHE A 200 19.45 1.75 -29.11
N VAL A 201 19.94 1.17 -30.21
CA VAL A 201 19.38 1.34 -31.57
C VAL A 201 17.88 1.02 -31.63
N HIS A 202 17.39 0.07 -30.84
CA HIS A 202 15.96 -0.25 -30.81
C HIS A 202 15.10 0.94 -30.35
N LEU A 203 15.55 1.72 -29.36
CA LEU A 203 14.84 2.94 -28.93
C LEU A 203 14.85 4.00 -30.03
N GLN A 204 15.95 4.14 -30.76
CA GLN A 204 16.03 5.02 -31.91
C GLN A 204 15.05 4.61 -33.02
N ASN A 205 14.88 3.31 -33.26
CA ASN A 205 13.91 2.79 -34.22
C ASN A 205 12.47 3.09 -33.82
N ILE A 206 12.12 2.94 -32.53
CA ILE A 206 10.80 3.33 -32.02
C ILE A 206 10.59 4.84 -32.21
N TYR A 207 11.59 5.66 -31.85
CA TYR A 207 11.49 7.11 -32.00
C TYR A 207 11.33 7.55 -33.46
N ASN A 208 11.99 6.89 -34.40
CA ASN A 208 11.92 7.27 -35.82
C ASN A 208 10.57 6.93 -36.48
N ASN A 209 9.76 6.05 -35.86
CA ASN A 209 8.47 5.66 -36.38
C ASN A 209 7.34 6.33 -35.57
N PRO A 210 6.59 7.28 -36.17
CA PRO A 210 5.57 8.05 -35.47
C PRO A 210 4.42 7.19 -34.94
N ASP A 211 4.02 6.12 -35.63
CA ASP A 211 2.97 5.21 -35.16
C ASP A 211 3.40 4.50 -33.87
N THR A 212 4.62 3.93 -33.84
CA THR A 212 5.11 3.24 -32.65
C THR A 212 5.42 4.20 -31.50
N ARG A 213 5.88 5.42 -31.81
CA ARG A 213 6.13 6.46 -30.80
C ARG A 213 4.84 6.93 -30.14
N SER A 214 3.82 7.29 -30.93
CA SER A 214 2.50 7.64 -30.41
C SER A 214 1.87 6.48 -29.64
N LEU A 215 2.08 5.23 -30.06
CA LEU A 215 1.59 4.04 -29.39
C LEU A 215 2.21 3.85 -27.99
N VAL A 216 3.55 3.90 -27.86
CA VAL A 216 4.22 3.68 -26.56
C VAL A 216 4.07 4.87 -25.59
N CYS A 217 3.73 6.05 -26.12
CA CYS A 217 3.43 7.24 -25.33
C CYS A 217 1.93 7.45 -25.09
N CYS A 218 1.06 6.66 -25.72
CA CYS A 218 -0.38 6.88 -25.72
C CYS A 218 -0.77 8.35 -26.03
N SER A 219 -0.10 8.96 -27.00
CA SER A 219 -0.18 10.41 -27.25
C SER A 219 -0.44 10.75 -28.72
N CYS A 220 -0.60 12.04 -28.99
CA CYS A 220 -0.66 12.58 -30.35
C CYS A 220 0.71 13.06 -30.82
N GLU A 221 1.07 12.69 -32.05
CA GLU A 221 2.21 13.23 -32.76
C GLU A 221 1.88 13.51 -34.23
N GLY A 222 1.85 14.79 -34.59
CA GLY A 222 1.38 15.20 -35.91
C GLY A 222 -0.06 14.74 -36.13
N ASN A 223 -0.27 13.90 -37.15
CA ASN A 223 -1.58 13.29 -37.44
C ASN A 223 -1.76 11.90 -36.80
N HIS A 224 -0.76 11.40 -36.06
CA HIS A 224 -0.78 10.09 -35.42
C HIS A 224 -1.18 10.24 -33.93
N CYS A 225 -2.46 10.11 -33.61
CA CYS A 225 -2.96 10.12 -32.26
C CYS A 225 -3.41 8.77 -31.79
N VAL A 226 -3.04 8.49 -30.55
CA VAL A 226 -3.46 7.29 -29.85
C VAL A 226 -4.37 7.67 -28.69
N SER A 227 -5.56 7.05 -28.65
CA SER A 227 -6.59 7.26 -27.63
C SER A 227 -7.06 5.92 -27.08
N PRO A 228 -7.47 5.81 -25.81
CA PRO A 228 -8.00 4.56 -25.27
C PRO A 228 -9.44 4.31 -25.75
N TYR A 229 -10.09 5.31 -26.36
CA TYR A 229 -11.52 5.29 -26.71
C TYR A 229 -11.77 5.37 -28.22
N ASP A 230 -10.75 5.67 -29.03
CA ASP A 230 -10.93 5.97 -30.45
C ASP A 230 -10.02 5.09 -31.33
N ASN A 231 -10.63 4.47 -32.35
CA ASN A 231 -9.95 3.65 -33.36
C ASN A 231 -9.88 4.36 -34.72
N VAL A 232 -10.43 5.57 -34.84
CA VAL A 232 -10.62 6.28 -36.12
C VAL A 232 -9.42 7.19 -36.44
N THR A 233 -8.69 7.64 -35.44
CA THR A 233 -7.53 8.51 -35.65
C THR A 233 -6.29 7.71 -36.07
N PRO A 234 -5.46 8.20 -37.03
CA PRO A 234 -4.20 7.53 -37.38
C PRO A 234 -3.33 7.33 -36.14
N GLY A 235 -2.61 6.21 -36.01
CA GLY A 235 -1.93 5.80 -34.77
C GLY A 235 -2.72 4.76 -33.96
N GLY A 236 -4.05 4.72 -34.07
CA GLY A 236 -4.90 3.67 -33.48
C GLY A 236 -5.20 3.85 -31.99
N LYS A 237 -5.56 2.77 -31.31
CA LYS A 237 -5.88 2.79 -29.87
C LYS A 237 -4.68 2.35 -29.02
N CYS A 238 -4.57 2.88 -27.80
CA CYS A 238 -3.42 2.54 -26.93
C CYS A 238 -3.54 1.12 -26.37
N TYR A 239 -3.06 0.14 -27.15
CA TYR A 239 -3.02 -1.26 -26.77
C TYR A 239 -1.60 -1.64 -26.35
N VAL A 240 -1.39 -1.81 -25.05
CA VAL A 240 -0.10 -2.25 -24.49
C VAL A 240 0.34 -3.63 -25.01
N GLU A 241 -0.60 -4.45 -25.50
CA GLU A 241 -0.32 -5.74 -26.13
C GLU A 241 0.41 -5.60 -27.47
N GLN A 242 0.27 -4.44 -28.14
CA GLN A 242 0.93 -4.13 -29.40
C GLN A 242 2.27 -3.41 -29.20
N TRP A 243 2.63 -3.09 -27.95
CA TRP A 243 3.88 -2.42 -27.67
C TRP A 243 5.07 -3.33 -28.00
N PRO A 244 6.18 -2.76 -28.51
CA PRO A 244 7.44 -3.48 -28.57
C PRO A 244 7.83 -3.94 -27.16
N ARG A 245 8.57 -5.05 -27.10
CA ARG A 245 9.09 -5.59 -25.85
C ARG A 245 10.50 -5.08 -25.59
N SER A 246 10.86 -5.06 -24.31
CA SER A 246 12.23 -4.82 -23.87
C SER A 246 13.21 -5.86 -24.44
N THR A 247 14.50 -5.54 -24.37
CA THR A 247 15.60 -6.46 -24.72
C THR A 247 15.59 -7.75 -23.90
N GLN A 248 14.91 -7.74 -22.75
CA GLN A 248 14.70 -8.89 -21.88
C GLN A 248 13.35 -9.58 -22.10
N ASN A 249 12.64 -9.26 -23.19
CA ASN A 249 11.33 -9.82 -23.58
C ASN A 249 10.18 -9.53 -22.59
N THR A 250 10.36 -8.57 -21.68
CA THR A 250 9.32 -8.03 -20.80
C THR A 250 8.54 -6.93 -21.54
N ARG A 251 7.21 -6.90 -21.44
CA ARG A 251 6.44 -5.75 -21.94
C ARG A 251 6.71 -4.53 -21.05
N TYR A 252 6.80 -3.34 -21.64
CA TYR A 252 7.22 -2.16 -20.88
C TYR A 252 6.25 -1.74 -19.76
N ASP A 253 4.93 -1.96 -19.93
CA ASP A 253 3.94 -1.77 -18.85
C ASP A 253 4.24 -2.68 -17.64
N GLN A 254 4.64 -3.92 -17.89
CA GLN A 254 4.90 -4.92 -16.86
C GLN A 254 6.19 -4.67 -16.07
N VAL A 255 7.12 -3.84 -16.58
CA VAL A 255 8.33 -3.46 -15.84
C VAL A 255 7.95 -2.79 -14.50
N PHE A 256 6.94 -1.92 -14.52
CA PHE A 256 6.44 -1.25 -13.34
C PHE A 256 5.33 -2.03 -12.66
N LYS A 257 4.33 -2.52 -13.41
CA LYS A 257 3.14 -3.17 -12.81
C LYS A 257 3.48 -4.42 -12.00
N SER A 258 4.50 -5.19 -12.41
CA SER A 258 4.91 -6.40 -11.68
C SER A 258 5.54 -6.11 -10.30
N GLN A 259 6.08 -4.92 -10.11
CA GLN A 259 6.71 -4.49 -8.85
C GLN A 259 5.81 -3.57 -8.03
N CYS A 260 5.01 -2.76 -8.73
CA CYS A 260 4.09 -1.79 -8.15
C CYS A 260 2.68 -2.03 -8.71
N PRO A 261 1.98 -3.09 -8.27
CA PRO A 261 0.64 -3.43 -8.77
C PRO A 261 -0.43 -2.40 -8.41
N ASP A 262 -0.14 -1.56 -7.40
CA ASP A 262 -1.02 -0.52 -6.86
C ASP A 262 -0.70 0.88 -7.45
N ALA A 263 0.16 0.95 -8.46
CA ALA A 263 0.56 2.20 -9.11
C ALA A 263 0.29 2.12 -10.61
N TYR A 264 0.00 3.26 -11.24
CA TYR A 264 -0.09 3.31 -12.68
C TYR A 264 1.27 3.00 -13.31
N SER A 265 1.25 2.14 -14.32
CA SER A 265 2.42 1.76 -15.11
C SER A 265 2.43 2.40 -16.50
N TRP A 266 1.27 2.92 -16.95
CA TRP A 266 1.09 3.61 -18.22
C TRP A 266 -0.21 4.44 -18.20
N ALA A 267 -0.43 5.30 -19.20
CA ALA A 267 -1.43 6.38 -19.15
C ALA A 267 -2.90 5.95 -19.00
N PHE A 268 -3.26 4.73 -19.44
CA PHE A 268 -4.62 4.19 -19.33
C PHE A 268 -4.67 2.84 -18.61
N ASP A 269 -3.75 2.67 -17.66
CA ASP A 269 -3.74 1.52 -16.77
C ASP A 269 -5.06 1.41 -15.98
N ASP A 270 -5.30 0.23 -15.41
CA ASP A 270 -6.58 -0.14 -14.82
C ASP A 270 -7.03 0.78 -13.67
N LEU A 271 -8.35 0.82 -13.45
CA LEU A 271 -8.95 1.50 -12.28
C LEU A 271 -8.51 0.87 -10.94
N ALA A 272 -7.83 -0.28 -10.97
CA ALA A 272 -7.25 -0.94 -9.81
C ALA A 272 -5.92 -0.28 -9.38
N SER A 273 -5.65 0.93 -9.86
CA SER A 273 -4.55 1.79 -9.41
C SER A 273 -5.05 3.18 -8.99
N THR A 274 -6.36 3.47 -9.12
CA THR A 274 -6.98 4.72 -8.64
C THR A 274 -7.64 4.49 -7.28
N TYR A 275 -7.15 5.19 -6.26
CA TYR A 275 -7.76 5.14 -4.94
C TYR A 275 -8.78 6.25 -4.79
N GLN A 276 -9.84 5.98 -4.03
CA GLN A 276 -10.87 6.97 -3.71
C GLN A 276 -11.00 7.13 -2.21
N CYS A 277 -11.11 8.37 -1.74
CA CYS A 277 -11.43 8.66 -0.34
C CYS A 277 -12.32 9.89 -0.26
N SER A 278 -12.73 10.32 0.92
CA SER A 278 -13.48 11.56 1.07
C SER A 278 -12.98 12.37 2.24
N LYS A 279 -12.74 13.65 1.97
CA LYS A 279 -12.35 14.66 2.96
C LYS A 279 -11.09 14.29 3.71
N ALA A 280 -10.15 13.58 3.08
CA ALA A 280 -8.96 13.11 3.76
C ALA A 280 -7.85 14.16 3.79
N ASN A 281 -7.02 14.08 4.82
CA ASN A 281 -5.65 14.56 4.78
C ASN A 281 -4.74 13.37 4.43
N TYR A 282 -3.56 13.62 3.88
CA TYR A 282 -2.71 12.58 3.30
C TYR A 282 -1.30 12.60 3.87
N GLU A 283 -0.66 11.44 3.94
CA GLU A 283 0.78 11.32 4.12
C GLU A 283 1.39 10.79 2.82
N ILE A 284 2.42 11.46 2.33
CA ILE A 284 3.25 11.02 1.21
C ILE A 284 4.61 10.63 1.79
N ILE A 285 4.95 9.34 1.69
CA ILE A 285 6.19 8.78 2.21
C ILE A 285 7.17 8.58 1.05
N LEU A 286 8.33 9.20 1.14
CA LEU A 286 9.43 9.05 0.20
C LEU A 286 10.46 8.08 0.77
N CYS A 287 11.00 7.21 -0.08
CA CYS A 287 11.91 6.12 0.33
C CYS A 287 11.38 5.18 1.45
N PRO A 288 10.13 4.66 1.37
CA PRO A 288 9.54 3.83 2.42
C PRO A 288 10.29 2.51 2.73
N SER A 289 11.35 2.17 2.00
CA SER A 289 12.15 0.95 2.15
C SER A 289 13.68 1.15 2.15
N ASP A 290 14.22 2.38 2.07
CA ASP A 290 15.68 2.64 2.04
C ASP A 290 16.30 2.65 3.46
N SER A 291 16.24 1.50 4.14
CA SER A 291 17.02 1.22 5.36
C SER A 291 18.40 0.60 5.06
N SER A 292 18.87 0.67 3.82
CA SER A 292 20.19 0.19 3.42
C SER A 292 21.27 1.24 3.74
N GLY A 293 21.63 1.35 5.02
CA GLY A 293 22.74 2.19 5.46
C GLY A 293 22.78 2.44 6.96
N GLY A 294 22.99 1.38 7.75
CA GLY A 294 23.23 1.51 9.19
C GLY A 294 23.45 0.16 9.84
N SER A 295 24.71 -0.29 9.93
CA SER A 295 25.08 -1.28 10.94
C SER A 295 24.82 -0.69 12.32
N GLY A 296 23.89 -1.27 13.06
CA GLY A 296 23.60 -0.98 14.45
C GLY A 296 22.60 -2.00 14.95
N GLY A 297 23.08 -2.98 15.72
CA GLY A 297 22.24 -4.06 16.25
C GLY A 297 21.08 -3.55 17.09
N GLY A 298 19.88 -4.05 16.81
CA GLY A 298 18.65 -3.86 17.57
C GLY A 298 17.54 -4.64 16.88
N GLY A 299 16.89 -5.57 17.59
CA GLY A 299 16.02 -6.61 17.04
C GLY A 299 15.01 -6.14 15.98
N SER A 300 14.93 -6.89 14.88
CA SER A 300 13.97 -6.70 13.79
C SER A 300 12.53 -6.73 14.31
N THR A 301 11.96 -5.56 14.54
CA THR A 301 10.57 -5.44 14.97
C THR A 301 9.69 -5.53 13.73
N ILE A 302 8.88 -6.58 13.65
CA ILE A 302 7.87 -6.77 12.59
C ILE A 302 6.93 -5.56 12.62
N GLN A 303 6.80 -4.88 11.49
CA GLN A 303 5.97 -3.69 11.36
C GLN A 303 4.52 -4.10 11.09
N TRP A 304 3.75 -4.23 12.17
CA TRP A 304 2.32 -4.53 12.11
C TRP A 304 1.53 -3.33 11.59
N ASN A 305 0.64 -3.60 10.63
CA ASN A 305 -0.38 -2.62 10.27
C ASN A 305 -1.49 -2.58 11.34
N GLY A 306 -2.24 -1.49 11.36
CA GLY A 306 -3.36 -1.26 12.30
C GLY A 306 -4.47 -2.33 12.25
N ASN A 307 -4.44 -3.24 11.27
CA ASN A 307 -5.41 -4.33 11.06
C ASN A 307 -4.86 -5.73 11.43
N ASN A 308 -3.89 -5.80 12.35
CA ASN A 308 -3.34 -7.04 12.92
C ASN A 308 -2.64 -7.99 11.94
N TRP A 309 -2.11 -7.51 10.82
CA TRP A 309 -1.24 -8.29 9.93
C TRP A 309 0.09 -7.57 9.64
N ALA A 310 1.03 -8.23 8.98
CA ALA A 310 2.32 -7.66 8.60
C ALA A 310 2.90 -8.35 7.37
N LEU A 311 3.82 -7.67 6.68
CA LEU A 311 4.64 -8.24 5.61
C LEU A 311 5.93 -8.80 6.19
N SER A 312 6.61 -9.66 5.43
CA SER A 312 7.90 -10.24 5.80
C SER A 312 7.86 -10.94 7.16
N CYS A 313 6.75 -11.61 7.46
CA CYS A 313 6.57 -12.33 8.71
C CYS A 313 5.90 -13.68 8.53
N ASP A 314 6.08 -14.54 9.52
CA ASP A 314 5.54 -15.90 9.57
C ASP A 314 5.21 -16.33 11.01
N PHE A 315 4.27 -17.26 11.14
CA PHE A 315 4.04 -18.07 12.34
C PHE A 315 4.38 -19.53 12.00
N ARG A 316 5.44 -20.10 12.57
CA ARG A 316 5.87 -21.46 12.22
C ARG A 316 4.94 -22.52 12.83
N GLY A 317 4.46 -23.44 11.98
CA GLY A 317 3.67 -24.60 12.39
C GLY A 317 2.18 -24.31 12.62
N ASN A 318 1.49 -25.25 13.28
CA ASN A 318 0.07 -25.19 13.65
C ASN A 318 -0.91 -24.93 12.50
N ASP A 319 -0.61 -25.43 11.30
CA ASP A 319 -1.48 -25.33 10.13
C ASP A 319 -2.74 -26.20 10.31
N LEU A 320 -3.92 -25.57 10.29
CA LEU A 320 -5.23 -26.23 10.26
C LEU A 320 -5.58 -26.70 8.85
N SER A 321 -5.39 -25.83 7.88
CA SER A 321 -5.75 -26.03 6.49
C SER A 321 -5.03 -25.01 5.61
N ASN A 322 -5.11 -25.19 4.30
CA ASN A 322 -4.61 -24.21 3.35
C ASN A 322 -5.57 -24.05 2.17
N VAL A 323 -5.54 -22.87 1.57
CA VAL A 323 -6.32 -22.55 0.37
C VAL A 323 -5.47 -21.73 -0.58
N LYS A 324 -5.57 -22.02 -1.88
CA LYS A 324 -4.98 -21.17 -2.91
C LYS A 324 -5.74 -19.85 -2.95
N SER A 325 -5.10 -18.76 -2.56
CA SER A 325 -5.69 -17.41 -2.53
C SER A 325 -4.60 -16.35 -2.59
N SER A 326 -4.97 -15.09 -2.76
CA SER A 326 -4.04 -13.98 -2.51
C SER A 326 -3.81 -13.79 -1.00
N GLY A 327 -2.70 -13.16 -0.63
CA GLY A 327 -2.36 -12.92 0.78
C GLY A 327 -3.33 -11.97 1.49
N GLN A 328 -3.98 -11.10 0.73
CA GLN A 328 -4.99 -10.16 1.24
C GLN A 328 -6.28 -10.84 1.69
N LEU A 329 -6.63 -11.98 1.08
CA LEU A 329 -7.82 -12.77 1.45
C LEU A 329 -7.55 -13.72 2.61
N CYS A 330 -6.31 -13.77 3.11
CA CYS A 330 -5.90 -14.78 4.07
C CYS A 330 -6.53 -14.54 5.46
N SER A 331 -6.81 -13.28 5.83
CA SER A 331 -7.60 -12.93 7.02
C SER A 331 -9.04 -13.39 6.92
N GLU A 332 -9.70 -13.19 5.79
CA GLU A 332 -11.09 -13.63 5.60
C GLU A 332 -11.21 -15.15 5.53
N ASN A 333 -10.27 -15.80 4.85
CA ASN A 333 -10.19 -17.25 4.78
C ASN A 333 -9.97 -17.83 6.18
N CYS A 334 -9.11 -17.20 6.98
CA CYS A 334 -8.95 -17.54 8.39
C CYS A 334 -10.24 -17.27 9.18
N ALA A 335 -10.86 -16.10 9.07
CA ALA A 335 -12.08 -15.77 9.80
C ALA A 335 -13.27 -16.70 9.47
N LYS A 336 -13.33 -17.24 8.25
CA LYS A 336 -14.33 -18.23 7.80
C LYS A 336 -13.95 -19.67 8.18
N THR A 337 -12.70 -19.91 8.56
CA THR A 337 -12.21 -21.24 8.92
C THR A 337 -12.35 -21.45 10.41
N GLN A 338 -13.25 -22.35 10.78
CA GLN A 338 -13.51 -22.70 12.18
C GLN A 338 -12.21 -23.08 12.90
N GLY A 339 -11.90 -22.39 14.00
CA GLY A 339 -10.70 -22.60 14.81
C GLY A 339 -9.45 -21.84 14.34
N CYS A 340 -9.51 -21.11 13.23
CA CYS A 340 -8.39 -20.29 12.79
C CYS A 340 -8.26 -19.04 13.67
N THR A 341 -7.03 -18.76 14.07
CA THR A 341 -6.68 -17.65 14.99
C THR A 341 -5.69 -16.70 14.35
N HIS A 342 -4.87 -17.22 13.44
CA HIS A 342 -3.83 -16.51 12.72
C HIS A 342 -3.56 -17.22 11.41
N TYR A 343 -2.79 -16.58 10.54
CA TYR A 343 -2.51 -17.11 9.21
C TYR A 343 -1.14 -16.69 8.72
N THR A 344 -0.60 -17.48 7.78
CA THR A 344 0.53 -17.08 6.94
C THR A 344 0.14 -17.25 5.49
N TRP A 345 0.52 -16.30 4.64
CA TRP A 345 0.48 -16.43 3.19
C TRP A 345 1.88 -16.54 2.61
N THR A 346 2.04 -17.40 1.60
CA THR A 346 3.31 -17.65 0.90
C THR A 346 3.09 -17.72 -0.60
N GLN A 347 4.16 -17.56 -1.40
CA GLN A 347 4.11 -17.76 -2.85
C GLN A 347 3.97 -19.23 -3.31
N TYR A 348 3.91 -20.19 -2.38
CA TYR A 348 3.74 -21.60 -2.73
C TYR A 348 2.54 -21.81 -3.68
N ASN A 349 2.75 -22.57 -4.77
CA ASN A 349 1.75 -22.87 -5.82
C ASN A 349 1.06 -21.63 -6.45
N GLY A 350 1.76 -20.50 -6.52
CA GLY A 350 1.22 -19.25 -7.05
C GLY A 350 0.34 -18.48 -6.07
N GLY A 351 0.49 -18.76 -4.76
CA GLY A 351 -0.19 -18.07 -3.68
C GLY A 351 -1.02 -19.02 -2.81
N THR A 352 -0.52 -19.34 -1.63
CA THR A 352 -1.21 -20.22 -0.68
C THR A 352 -1.35 -19.53 0.67
N CYS A 353 -2.59 -19.45 1.14
CA CYS A 353 -2.95 -19.04 2.50
C CYS A 353 -3.01 -20.26 3.41
N TRP A 354 -2.25 -20.22 4.49
CA TRP A 354 -2.16 -21.25 5.51
C TRP A 354 -2.88 -20.75 6.76
N MET A 355 -4.03 -21.35 7.04
CA MET A 355 -4.87 -21.03 8.19
C MET A 355 -4.36 -21.81 9.40
N LYS A 356 -4.14 -21.13 10.53
CA LYS A 356 -3.47 -21.70 11.69
C LYS A 356 -4.25 -21.52 12.98
N SER A 357 -4.07 -22.43 13.91
CA SER A 357 -4.68 -22.40 15.25
C SER A 357 -3.62 -22.23 16.34
N GLY A 358 -4.04 -21.73 17.50
CA GLY A 358 -3.17 -21.60 18.67
C GLY A 358 -3.25 -20.22 19.30
N ALA A 359 -2.74 -20.12 20.53
CA ALA A 359 -2.62 -18.84 21.23
C ALA A 359 -1.34 -18.14 20.76
N VAL A 360 -1.47 -17.27 19.75
CA VAL A 360 -0.38 -16.43 19.28
C VAL A 360 -0.81 -14.97 19.26
N SER A 361 0.15 -14.10 19.52
CA SER A 361 0.02 -12.66 19.49
C SER A 361 0.98 -12.07 18.46
N LYS A 362 0.92 -10.74 18.28
CA LYS A 362 1.82 -10.02 17.39
C LYS A 362 3.30 -10.20 17.73
N SER A 363 3.65 -10.45 18.99
CA SER A 363 5.04 -10.65 19.40
C SER A 363 5.57 -12.04 19.05
N ASP A 364 4.71 -13.00 18.72
CA ASP A 364 5.10 -14.38 18.43
C ASP A 364 5.43 -14.60 16.94
N ALA A 365 5.17 -13.60 16.10
CA ALA A 365 5.55 -13.67 14.70
C ALA A 365 7.08 -13.55 14.55
N ILE A 366 7.61 -14.26 13.56
CA ILE A 366 9.03 -14.29 13.23
C ILE A 366 9.25 -13.50 11.94
N SER A 367 10.27 -12.64 11.90
CA SER A 367 10.65 -11.94 10.68
C SER A 367 11.26 -12.92 9.68
N THR A 368 10.91 -12.78 8.41
CA THR A 368 11.48 -13.54 7.31
C THR A 368 12.15 -12.58 6.31
N SER A 369 13.20 -13.06 5.63
CA SER A 369 13.83 -12.35 4.53
C SER A 369 12.99 -12.35 3.26
N ASP A 370 11.94 -13.18 3.19
CA ASP A 370 10.98 -13.21 2.08
C ASP A 370 9.94 -12.09 2.26
N SER A 371 10.13 -11.01 1.50
CA SER A 371 9.26 -9.84 1.55
C SER A 371 7.85 -10.07 1.01
N SER A 372 7.61 -11.20 0.33
CA SER A 372 6.30 -11.56 -0.20
C SER A 372 5.41 -12.27 0.82
N MET A 373 5.98 -12.81 1.90
CA MET A 373 5.21 -13.49 2.93
C MET A 373 4.38 -12.48 3.74
N VAL A 374 3.17 -12.90 4.10
CA VAL A 374 2.24 -12.11 4.91
C VAL A 374 1.82 -12.95 6.10
N CYS A 375 1.81 -12.40 7.31
CA CYS A 375 1.22 -13.07 8.46
C CYS A 375 0.20 -12.17 9.15
N GLY A 376 -0.78 -12.74 9.84
CA GLY A 376 -1.78 -11.96 10.55
C GLY A 376 -2.45 -12.72 11.68
N VAL A 377 -2.95 -11.97 12.66
CA VAL A 377 -3.72 -12.46 13.81
C VAL A 377 -5.12 -11.87 13.73
N LEU A 378 -6.17 -12.68 13.89
CA LEU A 378 -7.54 -12.17 13.88
C LEU A 378 -7.82 -11.34 15.15
N SER A 379 -8.44 -10.16 15.00
CA SER A 379 -8.91 -9.38 16.15
C SER A 379 -10.10 -10.05 16.84
N ASP A 380 -10.29 -9.78 18.13
CA ASP A 380 -11.43 -10.28 18.92
C ASP A 380 -12.79 -9.89 18.31
N SER A 381 -12.83 -8.80 17.52
CA SER A 381 -14.02 -8.33 16.77
C SER A 381 -14.23 -8.98 15.39
N GLN A 382 -13.22 -9.67 14.85
CA GLN A 382 -13.28 -10.39 13.56
C GLN A 382 -13.41 -11.91 13.72
N GLN A 383 -13.33 -12.40 14.96
CA GLN A 383 -13.75 -13.75 15.32
C GLN A 383 -15.28 -13.74 15.35
N GLY A 384 -15.90 -14.27 14.29
CA GLY A 384 -17.35 -14.30 14.17
C GLY A 384 -18.03 -14.92 15.40
N GLY A 385 -18.71 -14.06 16.16
CA GLY A 385 -19.89 -14.38 16.97
C GLY A 385 -19.68 -15.22 18.22
N GLY A 386 -19.85 -14.57 19.37
CA GLY A 386 -20.74 -15.17 20.37
C GLY A 386 -21.01 -14.25 21.55
N SER A 387 -22.25 -14.34 22.02
CA SER A 387 -22.74 -13.69 23.22
C SER A 387 -21.84 -13.97 24.42
N ALA A 388 -21.82 -13.07 25.41
CA ALA A 388 -21.14 -13.30 26.68
C ALA A 388 -21.46 -14.70 27.21
N ILE A 389 -20.41 -15.51 27.47
CA ILE A 389 -20.53 -16.88 27.97
C ILE A 389 -21.30 -16.85 29.30
N GLN A 390 -22.40 -17.59 29.35
CA GLN A 390 -23.23 -17.69 30.55
C GLN A 390 -22.68 -18.81 31.44
N TRP A 391 -21.96 -18.41 32.50
CA TRP A 391 -21.35 -19.35 33.45
C TRP A 391 -22.36 -19.90 34.46
N ASN A 392 -22.37 -21.22 34.64
CA ASN A 392 -23.34 -21.93 35.50
C ASN A 392 -23.00 -21.90 37.00
N GLY A 393 -22.42 -20.81 37.53
CA GLY A 393 -22.04 -20.67 38.94
C GLY A 393 -20.90 -21.59 39.44
N ASN A 394 -20.75 -22.79 38.87
CA ASN A 394 -19.79 -23.84 39.22
C ASN A 394 -18.57 -23.87 38.26
N ASN A 395 -18.11 -22.71 37.80
CA ASN A 395 -16.92 -22.53 36.93
C ASN A 395 -16.92 -23.29 35.59
N TRP A 396 -18.08 -23.68 35.06
CA TRP A 396 -18.23 -24.22 33.71
C TRP A 396 -19.39 -23.55 32.95
N ALA A 397 -19.38 -23.65 31.63
CA ALA A 397 -20.42 -23.12 30.74
C ALA A 397 -20.63 -24.01 29.50
N MET A 398 -21.79 -23.84 28.85
CA MET A 398 -22.08 -24.47 27.56
C MET A 398 -21.70 -23.53 26.41
N SER A 399 -21.55 -24.10 25.23
CA SER A 399 -21.20 -23.37 24.01
C SER A 399 -19.92 -22.56 24.18
N CYS A 400 -18.90 -23.18 24.79
CA CYS A 400 -17.63 -22.52 25.04
C CYS A 400 -16.45 -23.49 24.97
N ASP A 401 -15.25 -22.93 24.84
CA ASP A 401 -14.00 -23.67 24.72
C ASP A 401 -12.82 -22.83 25.25
N PHE A 402 -11.71 -23.51 25.55
CA PHE A 402 -10.39 -22.97 25.87
C PHE A 402 -9.38 -23.41 24.81
N ARG A 403 -8.58 -22.48 24.30
CA ARG A 403 -7.65 -22.77 23.19
C ARG A 403 -6.41 -23.53 23.69
N GLY A 404 -6.17 -24.73 23.13
CA GLY A 404 -4.91 -25.46 23.28
C GLY A 404 -4.62 -26.02 24.67
N ASN A 405 -3.33 -26.25 24.96
CA ASN A 405 -2.79 -26.76 26.24
C ASN A 405 -3.33 -28.12 26.71
N ASP A 406 -3.80 -28.97 25.79
CA ASP A 406 -4.30 -30.32 26.10
C ASP A 406 -3.19 -31.18 26.73
N LEU A 407 -3.36 -31.47 28.01
CA LEU A 407 -2.52 -32.38 28.80
C LEU A 407 -2.85 -33.84 28.45
N SER A 408 -4.14 -34.16 28.35
CA SER A 408 -4.63 -35.50 28.01
C SER A 408 -6.11 -35.47 27.62
N ASN A 409 -6.64 -36.58 27.11
CA ASN A 409 -8.07 -36.72 26.81
C ASN A 409 -8.62 -38.07 27.24
N VAL A 410 -9.93 -38.11 27.47
CA VAL A 410 -10.66 -39.33 27.89
C VAL A 410 -12.10 -39.30 27.38
N LEU A 411 -12.63 -40.47 27.01
CA LEU A 411 -14.04 -40.60 26.63
C LEU A 411 -14.93 -40.60 27.87
N VAL A 412 -15.75 -39.56 28.04
CA VAL A 412 -16.68 -39.38 29.16
C VAL A 412 -17.87 -38.52 28.73
N THR A 413 -18.91 -38.45 29.56
CA THR A 413 -20.03 -37.52 29.37
C THR A 413 -19.62 -36.08 29.78
N PRO A 414 -20.31 -35.03 29.30
CA PRO A 414 -19.90 -33.65 29.55
C PRO A 414 -19.86 -33.30 31.05
N GLU A 415 -20.80 -33.84 31.82
CA GLU A 415 -20.92 -33.60 33.27
C GLU A 415 -19.73 -34.16 34.05
N ARG A 416 -19.05 -35.17 33.51
CA ARG A 416 -17.89 -35.82 34.15
C ARG A 416 -16.56 -35.17 33.79
N CYS A 417 -16.52 -34.32 32.77
CA CYS A 417 -15.26 -33.78 32.25
C CYS A 417 -14.51 -32.92 33.28
N GLY A 418 -15.21 -32.07 34.03
CA GLY A 418 -14.60 -31.28 35.10
C GLY A 418 -14.01 -32.13 36.23
N GLY A 419 -14.67 -33.23 36.59
CA GLY A 419 -14.16 -34.18 37.58
C GLY A 419 -12.89 -34.90 37.10
N MET A 420 -12.83 -35.27 35.82
CA MET A 420 -11.62 -35.86 35.23
C MET A 420 -10.45 -34.89 35.24
N CYS A 421 -10.69 -33.62 34.90
CA CYS A 421 -9.66 -32.59 34.99
C CYS A 421 -9.16 -32.40 36.43
N ALA A 422 -10.06 -32.28 37.41
CA ALA A 422 -9.68 -32.10 38.81
C ALA A 422 -8.84 -33.26 39.40
N GLN A 423 -8.98 -34.48 38.86
CA GLN A 423 -8.19 -35.65 39.26
C GLN A 423 -6.87 -35.80 38.50
N THR A 424 -6.68 -35.02 37.44
CA THR A 424 -5.53 -35.14 36.55
C THR A 424 -4.47 -34.13 36.95
N GLN A 425 -3.30 -34.62 37.37
CA GLN A 425 -2.20 -33.79 37.85
C GLN A 425 -1.77 -32.76 36.79
N GLY A 426 -1.83 -31.48 37.14
CA GLY A 426 -1.48 -30.36 36.26
C GLY A 426 -2.62 -29.85 35.38
N CYS A 427 -3.82 -30.45 35.46
CA CYS A 427 -5.00 -29.91 34.78
C CYS A 427 -5.56 -28.71 35.54
N THR A 428 -5.82 -27.62 34.84
CA THR A 428 -6.35 -26.37 35.39
C THR A 428 -7.67 -25.97 34.75
N HIS A 429 -7.98 -26.50 33.56
CA HIS A 429 -9.21 -26.22 32.84
C HIS A 429 -9.47 -27.34 31.82
N PHE A 430 -10.67 -27.35 31.23
CA PHE A 430 -11.09 -28.41 30.33
C PHE A 430 -12.04 -27.91 29.25
N THR A 431 -12.12 -28.71 28.17
CA THR A 431 -13.17 -28.63 27.15
C THR A 431 -13.73 -30.03 26.92
N TRP A 432 -15.03 -30.15 26.78
CA TRP A 432 -15.70 -31.36 26.33
C TRP A 432 -16.33 -31.15 24.96
N THR A 433 -16.19 -32.13 24.06
CA THR A 433 -16.77 -32.11 22.72
C THR A 433 -17.45 -33.44 22.39
N GLN A 434 -18.35 -33.44 21.40
CA GLN A 434 -18.97 -34.68 20.88
C GLN A 434 -18.01 -35.59 20.09
N TYR A 435 -16.73 -35.25 20.02
CA TYR A 435 -15.75 -36.08 19.34
C TYR A 435 -15.81 -37.53 19.84
N ARG A 436 -15.96 -38.48 18.91
CA ARG A 436 -16.08 -39.94 19.17
C ARG A 436 -17.16 -40.33 20.21
N GLY A 437 -18.26 -39.59 20.26
CA GLY A 437 -19.37 -39.87 21.19
C GLY A 437 -19.21 -39.23 22.56
N GLY A 438 -18.18 -38.40 22.76
CA GLY A 438 -17.97 -37.62 23.97
C GLY A 438 -16.53 -37.70 24.46
N THR A 439 -15.75 -36.67 24.20
CA THR A 439 -14.34 -36.58 24.61
C THR A 439 -14.13 -35.38 25.52
N CYS A 440 -13.54 -35.61 26.68
CA CYS A 440 -13.04 -34.58 27.58
C CYS A 440 -11.56 -34.32 27.30
N TRP A 441 -11.23 -33.07 27.05
CA TRP A 441 -9.89 -32.56 26.79
C TRP A 441 -9.43 -31.78 28.02
N MET A 442 -8.55 -32.40 28.79
CA MET A 442 -7.99 -31.86 30.03
C MET A 442 -6.77 -31.01 29.70
N LYS A 443 -6.72 -29.78 30.20
CA LYS A 443 -5.75 -28.77 29.78
C LYS A 443 -4.97 -28.21 30.96
N SER A 444 -3.74 -27.76 30.70
CA SER A 444 -2.81 -27.23 31.71
C SER A 444 -2.45 -25.76 31.49
N GLY A 445 -1.83 -25.10 32.47
CA GLY A 445 -1.43 -23.69 32.38
C GLY A 445 -2.37 -22.72 33.11
N ALA A 446 -2.09 -21.42 33.06
CA ALA A 446 -2.95 -20.41 33.69
C ALA A 446 -4.17 -20.14 32.80
N ALA A 447 -5.37 -20.40 33.32
CA ALA A 447 -6.63 -20.12 32.63
C ALA A 447 -7.68 -19.62 33.62
N SER A 448 -8.49 -18.68 33.17
CA SER A 448 -9.58 -18.06 33.91
C SER A 448 -10.81 -17.94 33.02
N LYS A 449 -11.97 -17.57 33.58
CA LYS A 449 -13.22 -17.46 32.82
C LYS A 449 -13.16 -16.48 31.65
N SER A 450 -12.32 -15.45 31.71
CA SER A 450 -12.14 -14.50 30.61
C SER A 450 -11.36 -15.07 29.42
N ASP A 451 -10.66 -16.18 29.62
CA ASP A 451 -9.85 -16.83 28.58
C ASP A 451 -10.67 -17.83 27.75
N ALA A 452 -11.91 -18.11 28.19
CA ALA A 452 -12.85 -18.92 27.43
C ALA A 452 -13.46 -18.11 26.29
N PHE A 453 -13.71 -18.75 25.16
CA PHE A 453 -14.44 -18.16 24.04
C PHE A 453 -15.71 -18.96 23.75
N SER A 454 -16.74 -18.28 23.25
CA SER A 454 -18.02 -18.88 22.89
C SER A 454 -17.92 -19.64 21.56
N THR A 455 -18.61 -20.77 21.47
CA THR A 455 -18.72 -21.61 20.27
C THR A 455 -20.15 -21.59 19.74
N SER A 456 -20.32 -21.78 18.44
CA SER A 456 -21.65 -21.99 17.84
C SER A 456 -22.20 -23.41 18.08
N ASP A 457 -21.37 -24.34 18.54
CA ASP A 457 -21.78 -25.69 18.93
C ASP A 457 -22.42 -25.66 20.33
N PRO A 458 -23.74 -25.87 20.45
CA PRO A 458 -24.44 -25.84 21.73
C PRO A 458 -24.13 -27.04 22.63
N THR A 459 -23.39 -28.03 22.12
CA THR A 459 -23.08 -29.27 22.83
C THR A 459 -21.70 -29.24 23.49
N MET A 460 -20.84 -28.29 23.12
CA MET A 460 -19.54 -28.11 23.75
C MET A 460 -19.68 -27.55 25.16
N VAL A 461 -18.81 -27.99 26.05
CA VAL A 461 -18.77 -27.55 27.45
C VAL A 461 -17.35 -27.20 27.82
N CYS A 462 -17.12 -26.07 28.46
CA CYS A 462 -15.79 -25.71 28.98
C CYS A 462 -15.86 -25.34 30.46
N GLY A 463 -14.75 -25.50 31.19
CA GLY A 463 -14.68 -25.09 32.58
C GLY A 463 -13.27 -24.92 33.12
N VAL A 464 -13.15 -24.20 34.23
CA VAL A 464 -11.91 -23.94 34.98
C VAL A 464 -12.01 -24.64 36.34
N ILE A 465 -10.92 -25.27 36.79
CA ILE A 465 -10.83 -26.00 38.07
C ILE A 465 -10.23 -25.14 39.17
#